data_AF-A0A930WX14-F1
#
_entry.id   AF-A0A930WX14-F1
#
_cell.length_a   1.000
_cell.length_b   1.000
_cell.length_c   1.000
_cell.angle_alpha   90.00
_cell.angle_beta   90.00
_cell.angle_gamma   90.00
#
_symmetry.space_group_name_H-M   'P 1'
#
loop_
_entity.id
_entity.type
_entity.pdbx_description
1 polymer ?
#
loop_
_entity_poly.entity_id
_entity_poly.type
_entity_poly.pdbx_seq_one_letter_code
_entity_poly.pdbx_strand_id
1 'polypeptide(L)' 'MSINEKLRSQQNDELFTAILTLENTEECYAFFEDICTINELKALSQRLQVAKMLRAGDSYEKIVEETGA' A
#
# COMPACT_ATOMS: atom_id res chain seq x y z
N MET A 1 -8.63 6.27 15.95
CA MET A 1 -8.02 6.81 14.72
C MET A 1 -9.07 7.63 14.01
N SER A 2 -8.79 8.88 13.65
CA SER A 2 -9.72 9.69 12.85
C SER A 2 -9.57 9.29 11.39
N ILE A 3 -10.62 8.74 10.78
CA ILE A 3 -10.65 8.47 9.34
C ILE A 3 -10.89 9.82 8.65
N ASN A 4 -10.18 10.09 7.55
CA ASN A 4 -10.46 11.26 6.74
C ASN A 4 -11.81 11.03 6.01
N GLU A 5 -12.85 11.77 6.37
CA GLU A 5 -14.20 11.58 5.82
C GLU A 5 -14.27 11.72 4.30
N LYS A 6 -13.33 12.45 3.68
CA LYS A 6 -13.23 12.56 2.21
C LYS A 6 -12.86 11.25 1.53
N LEU A 7 -12.27 10.30 2.26
CA LEU A 7 -11.94 8.97 1.76
C LEU A 7 -13.07 7.97 1.97
N ARG A 8 -14.10 8.30 2.74
CA ARG A 8 -15.22 7.39 2.98
C ARG A 8 -16.18 7.47 1.80
N SER A 9 -16.32 6.36 1.08
CA SER A 9 -17.27 6.19 -0.02
C SER A 9 -17.68 4.72 -0.09
N GLN A 10 -18.86 4.45 -0.65
CA GLN A 10 -19.31 3.08 -0.87
C GLN A 10 -18.30 2.28 -1.72
N GLN A 11 -17.71 2.91 -2.74
CA GLN A 11 -16.70 2.28 -3.60
C GLN A 11 -15.45 1.87 -2.82
N ASN A 12 -14.99 2.72 -1.89
CA ASN A 12 -13.84 2.41 -1.05
C ASN A 12 -14.19 1.32 -0.02
N ASP A 13 -15.40 1.33 0.52
CA ASP A 13 -15.88 0.30 1.43
C ASP A 13 -15.94 -1.08 0.73
N GLU A 14 -16.41 -1.13 -0.52
CA GLU A 14 -16.42 -2.36 -1.35
C GLU A 14 -15.00 -2.84 -1.65
N LEU A 15 -14.09 -1.94 -2.03
CA LEU A 15 -12.67 -2.26 -2.25
C LEU A 15 -12.04 -2.86 -0.99
N PHE A 16 -12.23 -2.23 0.17
CA PHE A 16 -11.67 -2.74 1.43
C PHE A 16 -12.30 -4.06 1.84
N THR A 17 -13.60 -4.25 1.60
CA THR A 17 -14.27 -5.53 1.84
C THR A 17 -13.66 -6.64 0.99
N ALA A 18 -13.39 -6.38 -0.30
CA ALA A 18 -12.72 -7.35 -1.17
C ALA A 18 -11.27 -7.64 -0.73
N ILE A 19 -10.51 -6.63 -0.32
CA ILE A 19 -9.15 -6.82 0.20
C ILE A 19 -9.16 -7.68 1.47
N LEU A 20 -10.17 -7.53 2.33
CA LEU A 20 -10.30 -8.29 3.58
C LEU A 20 -10.65 -9.77 3.35
N THR A 21 -11.10 -10.17 2.16
CA THR A 21 -11.36 -11.59 1.84
C THR A 21 -10.14 -12.34 1.35
N LEU A 22 -9.01 -11.66 1.09
CA LEU A 22 -7.78 -12.29 0.61
C LEU A 22 -7.06 -12.99 1.78
N GLU A 23 -6.72 -14.27 1.62
CA GLU A 23 -6.18 -15.10 2.70
C GLU A 23 -4.67 -15.31 2.60
N ASN A 24 -4.10 -15.16 1.40
CA ASN A 24 -2.70 -15.47 1.15
C ASN A 24 -2.06 -14.54 0.10
N THR A 25 -0.74 -14.63 -0.02
CA THR A 25 0.04 -13.74 -0.89
C THR A 25 -0.23 -13.98 -2.38
N GLU A 26 -0.55 -15.21 -2.79
CA GLU A 26 -0.86 -15.52 -4.19
C GLU A 26 -2.18 -14.86 -4.62
N GLU A 27 -3.21 -14.91 -3.76
CA GLU A 27 -4.48 -14.20 -3.95
C GLU A 27 -4.27 -12.68 -4.01
N CYS A 28 -3.41 -12.13 -3.16
CA CYS A 28 -3.04 -10.72 -3.24
C CYS A 28 -2.40 -10.39 -4.60
N TYR A 29 -1.44 -11.20 -5.08
CA TYR A 29 -0.81 -10.96 -6.38
C TYR A 29 -1.83 -10.97 -7.51
N ALA A 30 -2.71 -11.99 -7.57
CA ALA A 30 -3.75 -12.08 -8.59
C ALA A 30 -4.72 -10.89 -8.53
N PHE A 31 -5.21 -10.55 -7.33
CA PHE A 31 -6.14 -9.43 -7.14
C PHE A 31 -5.53 -8.09 -7.56
N PHE A 32 -4.31 -7.78 -7.10
CA PHE A 32 -3.66 -6.52 -7.43
C PHE A 32 -3.14 -6.45 -8.88
N GLU A 33 -2.88 -7.58 -9.54
CA GLU A 33 -2.58 -7.61 -10.98
C GLU A 33 -3.78 -7.17 -11.83
N ASP A 34 -5.00 -7.53 -11.43
CA ASP A 34 -6.22 -7.15 -12.14
C ASP A 34 -6.57 -5.66 -11.98
N ILE A 35 -6.35 -5.09 -10.79
CA ILE A 35 -6.84 -3.73 -10.46
C ILE A 35 -5.74 -2.65 -10.49
N CYS A 36 -4.47 -3.02 -10.60
CA CYS A 36 -3.34 -2.10 -10.63
C CYS A 36 -2.41 -2.40 -11.80
N THR A 37 -1.79 -1.36 -12.33
CA THR A 37 -0.62 -1.50 -13.18
C THR A 37 0.60 -1.89 -12.36
N ILE A 38 1.61 -2.46 -13.04
CA ILE A 38 2.91 -2.80 -12.42
C ILE A 38 3.52 -1.59 -11.70
N ASN A 39 3.41 -0.40 -12.27
CA ASN A 39 3.97 0.82 -11.68
C ASN A 39 3.22 1.28 -10.43
N GLU A 40 1.90 1.13 -10.40
CA GLU A 40 1.09 1.45 -9.21
C GLU A 40 1.39 0.50 -8.06
N LEU A 41 1.46 -0.81 -8.33
CA LEU A 41 1.81 -1.80 -7.32
C LEU A 41 3.22 -1.56 -6.77
N LYS A 42 4.18 -1.24 -7.64
CA LYS A 42 5.55 -0.87 -7.24
C LYS A 42 5.54 0.37 -6.35
N ALA A 43 4.79 1.41 -6.72
CA ALA A 43 4.68 2.64 -5.93
C ALA A 43 4.06 2.39 -4.54
N LEU A 44 3.04 1.53 -4.44
CA LEU A 44 2.45 1.14 -3.16
C LEU A 44 3.46 0.40 -2.27
N SER A 45 4.21 -0.55 -2.83
CA SER A 45 5.26 -1.30 -2.11
C SER A 45 6.37 -0.38 -1.58
N GLN A 46 6.84 0.56 -2.42
CA GLN A 46 7.85 1.53 -2.05
C GLN A 46 7.37 2.45 -0.91
N ARG A 47 6.12 2.95 -0.99
CA ARG A 47 5.51 3.75 0.08
C ARG A 47 5.43 2.98 1.41
N LEU A 48 5.12 1.69 1.37
CA LEU A 48 5.10 0.84 2.56
C LEU A 48 6.51 0.68 3.16
N GLN A 49 7.53 0.51 2.32
CA GLN A 49 8.92 0.41 2.77
C GLN A 49 9.41 1.71 3.42
N VAL A 50 9.16 2.86 2.78
CA VAL A 50 9.46 4.19 3.33
C VAL A 50 8.79 4.36 4.70
N ALA A 51 7.50 4.03 4.82
CA ALA A 51 6.78 4.14 6.09
C ALA A 51 7.35 3.24 7.20
N LYS A 52 7.80 2.02 6.86
CA LYS A 52 8.47 1.12 7.80
C LYS A 52 9.79 1.70 8.31
N MET A 53 10.62 2.23 7.41
CA MET A 53 11.92 2.83 7.77
C MET A 53 11.76 4.11 8.58
N LEU A 54 10.81 4.98 8.21
CA LEU A 54 10.46 6.17 9.00
C LEU A 54 10.05 5.78 10.43
N ARG A 55 9.25 4.72 10.58
CA ARG A 55 8.84 4.23 11.90
C ARG A 55 9.99 3.60 12.68
N ALA A 56 10.99 3.06 12.00
CA ALA A 56 12.22 2.52 12.61
C ALA A 56 13.22 3.60 13.02
N GLY A 57 13.02 4.86 12.60
CA GLY A 57 13.90 5.99 12.92
C GLY A 57 15.11 6.13 11.99
N ASP A 58 15.08 5.50 10.82
CA ASP A 58 16.12 5.67 9.80
C ASP A 58 16.19 7.12 9.29
N SER A 59 17.39 7.56 8.90
CA SER A 59 17.58 8.89 8.30
C SER A 59 16.96 8.96 6.91
N TYR A 60 16.53 10.17 6.51
CA TYR A 60 15.94 10.39 5.19
C TYR A 60 16.88 9.99 4.04
N GLU A 61 18.18 10.26 4.18
CA GLU A 61 19.20 9.89 3.19
C GLU A 61 19.24 8.37 2.95
N LYS A 62 19.21 7.58 4.03
CA LYS A 62 19.19 6.12 3.96
C LYS A 62 17.88 5.60 3.36
N ILE A 63 16.76 6.27 3.62
CA ILE A 63 15.47 5.92 3.03
C ILE A 63 15.49 6.15 1.52
N VAL A 64 16.04 7.27 1.05
CA VAL A 64 16.17 7.57 -0.39
C VAL A 64 17.08 6.55 -1.07
N GLU A 65 18.21 6.21 -0.45
CA GLU A 65 19.16 5.23 -0.99
C GLU A 65 18.55 3.83 -1.13
N GLU A 66 17.83 3.35 -0.10
CA GLU A 66 17.28 1.99 -0.05
C GLU A 66 15.95 1.84 -0.81
N THR A 67 15.15 2.90 -0.91
CA THR A 67 13.82 2.84 -1.55
C THR A 67 13.79 3.46 -2.93
N GLY A 68 14.80 4.27 -3.30
CA GLY A 68 14.81 5.04 -4.55
C GLY A 68 13.69 6.08 -4.63
N ALA A 69 13.14 6.50 -3.48
CA ALA A 69 12.09 7.50 -3.35
C ALA A 69 12.64 8.93 -3.41
#